data_AF-A0A0Y3JBJ1-F1
#
_entry.id   AF-A0A0Y3JBJ1-F1
#
_cell.length_a   1.000
_cell.length_b   1.000
_cell.length_c   1.000
_cell.angle_alpha   90.00
_cell.angle_beta   90.00
_cell.angle_gamma   90.00
#
_symmetry.space_group_name_H-M   'P 1'
#
loop_
_entity.id
_entity.type
_entity.pdbx_description
1 polymer ?
#
loop_
_entity_poly.entity_id
_entity_poly.type
_entity_poly.pdbx_seq_one_letter_code
_entity_poly.pdbx_strand_id
1 'polypeptide(L)'
;MSFKLSIGKVAILDIPATHNEAIISIFPYANKENIIRDYLMIFLPLISTLGDSKDAIKGKTLNSTSISELLIPISNHEEMKRIIFKVDLLFQKVSQLFE
;
A
#
# COMPACT_ATOMS: atom_id res chain seq x y z
N MET A 1 10.60 25.49 -3.61
CA MET A 1 10.17 24.50 -2.61
C MET A 1 10.79 23.15 -2.98
N SER A 2 11.61 22.56 -2.11
CA SER A 2 12.20 21.24 -2.34
C SER A 2 11.20 20.16 -1.90
N PHE A 3 10.56 19.49 -2.86
CA PHE A 3 9.67 18.37 -2.58
C PHE A 3 10.50 17.10 -2.42
N LYS A 4 10.59 16.58 -1.20
CA LYS A 4 11.18 15.26 -0.96
C LYS A 4 10.15 14.22 -1.38
N LEU A 5 10.37 13.57 -2.52
CA LEU A 5 9.53 12.47 -3.01
C LEU A 5 9.63 11.30 -2.03
N SER A 6 8.51 10.94 -1.41
CA SER A 6 8.40 9.73 -0.59
C SER A 6 7.63 8.67 -1.36
N ILE A 7 8.23 7.50 -1.54
CA ILE A 7 7.58 6.34 -2.15
C ILE A 7 7.06 5.40 -1.07
N GLY A 8 5.97 4.72 -1.38
CA GLY A 8 5.43 3.63 -0.56
C GLY A 8 4.64 4.05 0.66
N LYS A 9 4.34 5.35 0.78
CA LYS A 9 3.29 5.80 1.68
C LYS A 9 1.93 5.48 1.06
N VAL A 10 1.11 4.76 1.81
CA VAL A 10 -0.25 4.39 1.42
C VAL A 10 -1.19 4.84 2.53
N ALA A 11 -2.42 5.19 2.17
CA ALA A 11 -3.47 5.54 3.12
C ALA A 11 -4.84 5.16 2.56
N ILE A 12 -5.78 4.88 3.45
CA ILE A 12 -7.19 4.72 3.11
C ILE A 12 -7.87 6.08 3.31
N LEU A 13 -8.70 6.47 2.33
CA LEU A 13 -9.49 7.70 2.41
C LEU A 13 -10.92 7.34 2.82
N ASP A 14 -11.39 7.95 3.90
CA ASP A 14 -12.78 7.81 4.39
C ASP A 14 -13.72 8.87 3.77
N ILE A 15 -13.18 9.75 2.93
CA ILE A 15 -13.92 10.81 2.23
C ILE A 15 -13.57 10.83 0.75
N PRO A 16 -14.48 11.28 -0.12
CA PRO A 16 -14.14 11.63 -1.49
C PRO A 16 -13.10 12.77 -1.50
N ALA A 17 -11.98 12.58 -2.18
CA ALA A 17 -10.93 13.58 -2.27
C ALA A 17 -10.26 13.58 -3.65
N THR A 18 -9.60 14.68 -3.98
CA THR A 18 -8.75 14.80 -5.16
C THR A 18 -7.29 14.88 -4.72
N HIS A 19 -6.39 14.30 -5.51
CA HIS A 19 -4.96 14.32 -5.23
C HIS A 19 -4.19 14.92 -6.40
N ASN A 20 -2.93 15.31 -6.17
CA ASN A 20 -2.05 15.82 -7.22
C ASN A 20 -1.43 14.67 -8.05
N GLU A 21 -0.60 15.03 -9.04
CA GLU A 21 0.04 14.08 -9.98
C GLU A 21 1.00 13.08 -9.32
N ALA A 22 1.46 13.37 -8.10
CA ALA A 22 2.43 12.54 -7.37
C ALA A 22 1.76 11.41 -6.56
N ILE A 23 0.43 11.37 -6.55
CA ILE A 23 -0.37 10.38 -5.83
C ILE A 23 -1.22 9.61 -6.84
N ILE A 24 -1.44 8.33 -6.58
CA ILE A 24 -2.35 7.49 -7.36
C ILE A 24 -3.45 6.94 -6.45
N SER A 25 -4.64 6.77 -7.03
CA SER A 25 -5.74 6.05 -6.39
C SER A 25 -5.80 4.62 -6.89
N ILE A 26 -5.95 3.66 -5.99
CA ILE A 26 -6.09 2.24 -6.32
C ILE A 26 -7.48 1.79 -5.88
N PHE A 27 -8.26 1.29 -6.85
CA PHE A 27 -9.61 0.78 -6.62
C PHE A 27 -9.65 -0.71 -6.96
N PRO A 28 -9.78 -1.61 -5.97
CA PRO A 28 -9.87 -3.04 -6.24
C PRO A 28 -11.16 -3.36 -7.00
N TYR A 29 -11.07 -4.14 -8.09
CA TYR A 29 -12.22 -4.54 -8.90
C TYR A 29 -13.26 -5.35 -8.11
N ALA A 30 -12.78 -6.19 -7.18
CA ALA A 30 -13.61 -6.90 -6.23
C ALA A 30 -13.14 -6.52 -4.83
N ASN A 31 -14.05 -6.09 -3.96
CA ASN A 31 -13.71 -5.69 -2.60
C ASN A 31 -14.83 -6.01 -1.61
N LYS A 32 -15.18 -7.28 -1.49
CA LYS A 32 -16.15 -7.73 -0.49
C LYS A 32 -15.57 -7.48 0.90
N GLU A 33 -16.35 -6.83 1.77
CA GLU A 33 -15.99 -6.56 3.18
C GLU A 33 -14.65 -5.83 3.36
N ASN A 34 -14.19 -5.06 2.36
CA ASN A 34 -12.90 -4.37 2.39
C ASN A 34 -11.65 -5.26 2.50
N ILE A 35 -11.78 -6.57 2.38
CA ILE A 35 -10.67 -7.51 2.61
C ILE A 35 -9.52 -7.27 1.62
N ILE A 36 -9.82 -7.05 0.34
CA ILE A 36 -8.76 -6.84 -0.66
C ILE A 36 -8.11 -5.47 -0.46
N ARG A 37 -8.88 -4.42 -0.15
CA ARG A 37 -8.34 -3.10 0.20
C ARG A 37 -7.38 -3.19 1.38
N ASP A 38 -7.79 -3.83 2.47
CA ASP A 38 -6.99 -3.91 3.70
C ASP A 38 -5.77 -4.80 3.52
N TYR A 39 -5.89 -5.89 2.75
CA TYR A 39 -4.76 -6.71 2.36
C TYR A 39 -3.73 -5.90 1.54
N LEU A 40 -4.19 -5.13 0.53
CA LEU A 40 -3.32 -4.25 -0.25
C LEU A 40 -2.63 -3.19 0.62
N MET A 41 -3.30 -2.67 1.64
CA MET A 41 -2.73 -1.71 2.58
C MET A 41 -1.49 -2.26 3.31
N ILE A 42 -1.45 -3.57 3.58
CA ILE A 42 -0.29 -4.24 4.20
C ILE A 42 0.86 -4.40 3.20
N PHE A 43 0.57 -4.84 1.97
CA PHE A 43 1.61 -5.24 1.01
C PHE A 43 2.11 -4.11 0.12
N LEU A 44 1.27 -3.14 -0.26
CA LEU A 44 1.67 -2.06 -1.16
C LEU A 44 2.86 -1.24 -0.63
N PRO A 45 2.96 -0.86 0.65
CA PRO A 45 4.14 -0.17 1.19
C PRO A 45 5.42 -1.00 1.05
N LEU A 46 5.33 -2.31 1.26
CA LEU A 46 6.45 -3.24 1.16
C LEU A 46 6.92 -3.35 -0.30
N ILE A 47 6.00 -3.66 -1.20
CA ILE A 47 6.30 -3.92 -2.60
C ILE A 47 6.71 -2.64 -3.33
N SER A 48 6.11 -1.50 -3.02
CA SER A 48 6.50 -0.22 -3.64
C SER A 48 7.90 0.25 -3.21
N THR A 49 8.37 -0.19 -2.04
CA THR A 49 9.72 0.09 -1.56
C THR A 49 10.76 -0.90 -2.13
N LEU A 50 10.32 -2.13 -2.41
CA LEU A 50 11.15 -3.23 -2.94
C LEU A 50 11.17 -3.32 -4.47
N GLY A 51 10.14 -2.81 -5.15
CA GLY A 51 10.00 -2.85 -6.60
C GLY A 51 11.15 -2.10 -7.27
N ASP A 52 11.59 -2.60 -8.43
CA ASP A 52 12.69 -2.04 -9.23
C ASP A 52 12.43 -0.58 -9.58
N SER A 53 12.82 0.28 -8.66
CA SER A 53 12.80 1.71 -8.82
C SER A 53 13.89 2.04 -9.83
N LYS A 54 13.50 2.40 -11.05
CA LYS A 54 14.43 2.99 -12.00
C LYS A 54 15.08 4.20 -11.32
N ASP A 55 16.40 4.18 -11.22
CA ASP A 55 17.20 5.27 -10.66
C ASP A 55 17.03 6.51 -11.55
N ALA A 56 15.98 7.29 -11.28
CA ALA A 56 15.89 8.64 -11.81
C ALA A 56 16.87 9.50 -10.99
N ILE A 57 17.60 10.35 -11.69
CA ILE A 57 18.72 11.20 -11.22
C ILE A 57 18.32 12.14 -10.05
N LYS A 58 17.04 12.14 -9.60
CA LYS A 58 16.48 12.91 -8.48
C LYS A 58 15.75 12.09 -7.41
N GLY A 59 15.96 10.78 -7.36
CA GLY A 59 15.31 9.87 -6.42
C GLY A 59 14.36 8.92 -7.13
N LYS A 60 14.12 7.77 -6.49
CA LYS A 60 13.25 6.71 -6.96
C LYS A 60 11.84 7.28 -7.26
N THR A 61 11.19 6.84 -8.35
CA THR A 61 9.77 7.15 -8.64
C THR A 61 9.07 5.91 -9.18
N LEU A 62 7.77 5.78 -8.92
CA LEU A 62 6.91 4.74 -9.50
C LEU A 62 5.89 5.44 -10.42
N ASN A 63 5.91 5.08 -11.70
CA ASN A 63 4.92 5.55 -12.68
C ASN A 63 3.83 4.48 -12.88
N SER A 64 2.76 4.79 -13.62
CA SER A 64 1.64 3.84 -13.79
C SER A 64 2.08 2.52 -14.44
N THR A 65 3.06 2.56 -15.35
CA THR A 65 3.64 1.37 -15.97
C THR A 65 4.34 0.49 -14.92
N SER A 66 5.26 1.06 -14.15
CA SER A 66 5.97 0.33 -13.10
C SER A 66 5.03 -0.17 -11.99
N ILE A 67 3.95 0.56 -11.69
CA ILE A 67 2.93 0.11 -10.74
C ILE A 67 2.14 -1.09 -11.27
N SER A 68 1.81 -1.09 -12.57
CA SER A 68 1.09 -2.21 -13.20
C SER A 68 1.93 -3.50 -13.28
N GLU A 69 3.25 -3.37 -13.22
CA GLU A 69 4.21 -4.48 -13.20
C GLU A 69 4.47 -5.02 -11.78
N LEU A 70 3.94 -4.37 -10.74
CA LEU A 70 4.13 -4.83 -9.36
C LEU A 70 3.41 -6.16 -9.14
N LEU A 71 4.20 -7.18 -8.79
CA LEU A 71 3.67 -8.48 -8.42
C LEU A 71 3.09 -8.42 -7.00
N ILE A 72 1.77 -8.53 -6.91
CA ILE A 72 1.06 -8.61 -5.63
C ILE A 72 0.88 -10.09 -5.27
N PRO A 73 1.28 -10.53 -4.06
CA PRO A 73 1.03 -11.89 -3.62
C PRO A 73 -0.46 -12.07 -3.34
N ILE A 74 -1.21 -12.56 -4.33
CA ILE A 74 -2.64 -12.83 -4.17
C ILE A 74 -2.80 -14.19 -3.48
N SER A 75 -3.67 -14.24 -2.47
CA SER A 75 -4.10 -15.48 -1.82
C SER A 75 -5.60 -15.71 -2.00
N ASN A 76 -6.14 -16.79 -1.43
CA ASN A 76 -7.59 -16.96 -1.35
C ASN A 76 -8.20 -15.97 -0.32
N HIS A 77 -9.51 -15.77 -0.40
CA HIS A 77 -10.21 -14.75 0.39
C HIS A 77 -10.12 -15.00 1.91
N GLU A 78 -10.22 -16.27 2.33
CA GLU A 78 -10.15 -16.66 3.74
C GLU A 78 -8.75 -16.42 4.31
N GLU A 79 -7.73 -16.72 3.52
CA GLU A 79 -6.33 -16.54 3.89
C GLU A 79 -5.95 -15.05 3.95
N MET A 80 -6.45 -14.22 3.01
CA MET A 80 -6.29 -12.76 3.10
C MET A 80 -6.87 -12.23 4.41
N LYS A 81 -8.08 -12.65 4.79
CA LYS A 81 -8.72 -12.26 6.06
C LYS A 81 -7.92 -12.70 7.27
N ARG A 82 -7.39 -13.93 7.25
CA ARG A 82 -6.52 -14.47 8.32
C ARG A 82 -5.23 -13.66 8.47
N ILE A 83 -4.62 -13.25 7.36
CA ILE A 83 -3.39 -12.45 7.36
C ILE A 83 -3.67 -11.08 7.96
N ILE A 84 -4.70 -10.38 7.50
CA ILE A 84 -5.10 -9.05 8.03
C ILE A 84 -5.28 -9.14 9.54
N PHE A 85 -6.09 -10.08 10.01
CA PHE A 85 -6.36 -10.25 11.44
C PHE A 85 -5.09 -10.46 12.28
N LYS A 86 -4.16 -11.29 11.80
CA LYS A 86 -2.90 -11.55 12.51
C LYS A 86 -2.00 -10.31 12.54
N VAL A 87 -1.91 -9.58 11.44
CA VAL A 87 -1.11 -8.36 11.34
C VAL A 87 -1.66 -7.29 12.29
N ASP A 88 -2.98 -7.09 12.29
CA ASP A 88 -3.64 -6.14 13.19
C ASP A 88 -3.39 -6.49 14.66
N LEU A 89 -3.52 -7.78 15.01
CA LEU A 89 -3.24 -8.26 16.37
C LEU A 89 -1.78 -8.03 16.79
N LEU A 90 -0.83 -8.15 15.86
CA LEU A 90 0.57 -7.84 16.14
C LEU A 90 0.77 -6.34 16.36
N PHE A 91 0.18 -5.48 15.54
CA PHE A 91 0.26 -4.04 15.73
C PHE A 91 -0.37 -3.59 17.05
N GLN A 92 -1.52 -4.15 17.44
CA GLN A 92 -2.13 -3.90 18.74
C GLN A 92 -1.20 -4.25 19.90
N LYS A 93 -0.53 -5.42 19.84
CA LYS A 93 0.45 -5.82 20.86
C LYS A 93 1.65 -4.89 20.90
N VAL A 94 2.13 -4.44 19.74
CA VAL A 94 3.24 -3.48 19.66
C VAL A 94 2.83 -2.16 20.29
N SER A 95 1.62 -1.65 20.02
CA SER A 95 1.11 -0.42 20.64
C SER A 95 1.07 -0.50 22.17
N GLN A 96 0.70 -1.66 22.74
CA GLN A 96 0.69 -1.89 24.19
C GLN A 96 2.07 -1.89 24.85
N LEU A 97 3.16 -2.06 24.09
CA LEU A 97 4.53 -1.99 24.62
C LEU A 97 5.02 -0.54 24.82
N PHE A 98 4.33 0.43 24.21
CA PHE A 98 4.66 1.84 24.30
C PHE A 98 3.75 2.60 25.29
N GLU A 99 2.84 1.90 25.96
CA GLU A 99 2.08 2.35 27.14
C GLU A 99 2.81 1.95 28.43
#